data_AF-A0A259STI8-F1
#
_entry.id   AF-A0A259STI8-F1
#
_cell.length_a   1.000
_cell.length_b   1.000
_cell.length_c   1.000
_cell.angle_alpha   90.00
_cell.angle_beta   90.00
_cell.angle_gamma   90.00
#
_symmetry.space_group_name_H-M   'P 1'
#
loop_
_entity.id
_entity.type
_entity.pdbx_description
1 polymer ?
#
loop_
_entity_poly.entity_id
_entity_poly.type
_entity_poly.pdbx_seq_one_letter_code
_entity_poly.pdbx_strand_id
1 'polypeptide(L)'
;MNSFEVNALLVRAGQIDARLRRNNTEERADMVEAWAVLLDDLSPADAGWALIEHYKRSRDSVMPADLRALVEEREPVRNSSWAGNVTEQRLEREALGAGS
;
A
#
# COMPACT_ATOMS: atom_id res chain seq x y z
N MET A 1 0.38 6.94 -8.40
CA MET A 1 -0.06 6.60 -9.77
C MET A 1 -0.97 7.67 -10.36
N ASN A 2 -0.86 7.95 -11.66
CA ASN A 2 -1.79 8.82 -12.38
C ASN A 2 -2.99 8.04 -12.96
N SER A 3 -4.00 8.75 -13.48
CA SER A 3 -5.22 8.17 -14.07
C SER A 3 -4.94 7.18 -15.21
N PHE A 4 -3.91 7.43 -16.04
CA PHE A 4 -3.55 6.52 -17.13
C PHE A 4 -3.03 5.18 -16.60
N GLU A 5 -2.14 5.22 -15.60
CA GLU A 5 -1.59 4.03 -14.95
C GLU A 5 -2.68 3.25 -14.20
N VAL A 6 -3.58 3.95 -13.51
CA VAL A 6 -4.71 3.34 -12.81
C VAL A 6 -5.68 2.69 -13.79
N ASN A 7 -5.98 3.33 -14.92
CA ASN A 7 -6.82 2.70 -15.94
C ASN A 7 -6.18 1.40 -16.47
N ALA A 8 -4.87 1.40 -16.72
CA ALA A 8 -4.15 0.20 -17.12
C ALA A 8 -4.21 -0.91 -16.04
N LEU A 9 -4.05 -0.55 -14.77
CA LEU A 9 -4.22 -1.47 -13.64
C LEU A 9 -5.63 -2.06 -13.59
N LEU A 10 -6.66 -1.24 -13.76
CA LEU A 10 -8.06 -1.67 -13.77
C LEU A 10 -8.41 -2.53 -15.00
N VAL A 11 -7.75 -2.32 -16.15
CA VAL A 11 -7.88 -3.23 -17.31
C VAL A 11 -7.33 -4.60 -16.94
N ARG A 12 -6.14 -4.65 -16.34
CA ARG A 12 -5.54 -5.90 -15.87
C ARG A 12 -6.38 -6.57 -14.79
N ALA A 13 -6.89 -5.82 -13.83
CA ALA A 13 -7.79 -6.32 -12.79
C ALA A 13 -9.07 -6.89 -13.41
N GLY A 14 -9.64 -6.22 -14.43
CA GLY A 14 -10.77 -6.72 -15.20
C GLY A 14 -10.51 -8.04 -15.94
N GLN A 15 -9.28 -8.30 -16.39
CA GLN A 15 -8.92 -9.59 -17.00
C GLN A 15 -9.00 -10.74 -15.98
N ILE A 16 -8.71 -10.48 -14.71
CA ILE A 16 -8.72 -11.45 -13.60
C ILE A 16 -10.14 -11.56 -13.00
N ASP A 17 -10.76 -10.44 -12.69
CA ASP A 17 -12.09 -10.32 -12.09
C ASP A 17 -13.04 -9.55 -13.01
N ALA A 18 -14.01 -10.26 -13.58
CA ALA A 18 -14.97 -9.69 -14.51
C ALA A 18 -15.86 -8.59 -13.88
N ARG A 19 -16.00 -8.55 -12.54
CA ARG A 19 -16.77 -7.50 -11.85
C ARG A 19 -16.15 -6.11 -11.99
N LEU A 20 -14.85 -6.05 -12.28
CA LEU A 20 -14.12 -4.80 -12.53
C LEU A 20 -14.19 -4.35 -13.99
N ARG A 21 -14.78 -5.16 -14.89
CA ARG A 21 -15.10 -4.76 -16.27
C ARG A 21 -16.32 -3.86 -16.25
N ARG A 22 -16.11 -2.57 -16.00
CA ARG A 22 -17.17 -1.55 -16.16
C ARG A 22 -17.43 -1.33 -17.65
N ASN A 23 -18.66 -1.62 -18.08
CA ASN A 23 -19.09 -1.43 -19.47
C ASN A 23 -19.58 0.01 -19.76
N ASN A 24 -19.80 0.80 -18.70
CA ASN A 24 -20.11 2.22 -18.79
C ASN A 24 -18.81 3.04 -18.72
N THR A 25 -18.56 3.86 -19.74
CA THR A 25 -17.36 4.71 -19.86
C THR A 25 -17.29 5.79 -18.77
N GLU A 26 -18.42 6.39 -18.38
CA GLU A 26 -18.46 7.44 -17.36
C GLU A 26 -18.12 6.87 -15.98
N GLU A 27 -18.79 5.78 -15.57
CA GLU A 27 -18.46 5.06 -14.33
C GLU A 27 -17.01 4.60 -14.29
N ARG A 28 -16.47 4.19 -15.44
CA ARG A 28 -15.06 3.79 -15.55
C ARG A 28 -14.13 4.99 -15.32
N ALA A 29 -14.43 6.15 -15.89
CA ALA A 29 -13.66 7.36 -15.69
C ALA A 29 -13.70 7.81 -14.22
N ASP A 30 -14.87 7.84 -13.60
CA ASP A 30 -15.02 8.20 -12.19
C ASP A 30 -14.24 7.26 -11.26
N MET A 31 -14.29 5.95 -11.54
CA MET A 31 -13.54 4.96 -10.79
C MET A 31 -12.02 5.14 -10.96
N VAL A 32 -11.57 5.45 -12.17
CA VAL A 32 -10.15 5.72 -12.46
C VAL A 32 -9.66 6.94 -11.67
N GLU A 33 -10.40 8.04 -11.69
CA GLU A 33 -10.03 9.27 -10.97
C GLU A 33 -10.02 9.04 -9.46
N ALA A 34 -11.03 8.36 -8.92
CA ALA A 34 -11.08 8.02 -7.49
C ALA A 34 -9.90 7.14 -7.07
N TRP A 35 -9.54 6.14 -7.88
CA TRP A 35 -8.40 5.26 -7.59
C TRP A 35 -7.05 5.97 -7.77
N ALA A 36 -6.93 6.90 -8.73
CA ALA A 36 -5.71 7.69 -8.92
C ALA A 36 -5.38 8.54 -7.69
N VAL A 37 -6.40 9.14 -7.06
CA VAL A 37 -6.22 9.85 -5.78
C VAL A 37 -5.79 8.90 -4.67
N LEU A 38 -6.39 7.70 -4.58
CA LEU A 38 -6.12 6.76 -3.49
C LEU A 38 -4.81 5.98 -3.64
N LEU A 39 -4.20 5.96 -4.82
CA LEU A 39 -2.97 5.24 -5.14
C LEU A 39 -1.87 6.20 -5.62
N ASP A 40 -1.96 7.49 -5.28
CA ASP A 40 -1.12 8.57 -5.78
C ASP A 40 0.38 8.36 -5.48
N ASP A 41 0.68 7.79 -4.32
CA ASP A 41 2.03 7.47 -3.81
C ASP A 41 2.56 6.09 -4.22
N LEU A 42 1.71 5.19 -4.73
CA LEU A 42 2.15 3.89 -5.21
C LEU A 42 2.78 3.98 -6.60
N SER A 43 3.78 3.12 -6.84
CA SER A 43 4.30 2.87 -8.18
C SER A 43 3.39 1.89 -8.96
N PRO A 44 3.32 1.97 -10.30
CA PRO A 44 2.58 1.00 -11.09
C PRO A 44 3.08 -0.45 -10.91
N ALA A 45 4.37 -0.62 -10.62
CA ALA A 45 4.97 -1.93 -10.37
C ALA A 45 4.47 -2.53 -9.04
N ASP A 46 4.42 -1.72 -7.98
CA ASP A 46 3.96 -2.17 -6.66
C ASP A 46 2.47 -2.46 -6.65
N ALA A 47 1.66 -1.59 -7.24
CA ALA A 47 0.23 -1.83 -7.40
C ALA A 47 -0.06 -3.08 -8.25
N GLY A 48 0.73 -3.29 -9.31
CA GLY A 48 0.63 -4.49 -10.15
C GLY A 48 1.01 -5.78 -9.43
N TRP A 49 2.02 -5.74 -8.55
CA TRP A 49 2.37 -6.86 -7.68
C TRP A 49 1.28 -7.12 -6.64
N ALA A 50 0.80 -6.07 -5.96
CA ALA A 50 -0.23 -6.18 -4.92
C ALA A 50 -1.55 -6.73 -5.48
N LEU A 51 -1.93 -6.35 -6.71
CA LEU A 51 -3.11 -6.90 -7.39
C LEU A 51 -3.02 -8.42 -7.55
N ILE A 52 -1.84 -8.93 -7.92
CA ILE A 52 -1.61 -10.37 -8.09
C ILE A 52 -1.60 -11.07 -6.73
N GLU A 53 -0.98 -10.48 -5.71
CA GLU A 53 -0.99 -11.03 -4.36
C GLU A 53 -2.39 -11.08 -3.74
N HIS A 54 -3.21 -10.05 -3.94
CA HIS A 54 -4.61 -10.04 -3.52
C HIS A 54 -5.36 -11.26 -4.06
N TYR A 55 -5.31 -11.49 -5.38
CA TYR A 55 -6.04 -12.61 -6.01
C TYR A 55 -5.43 -13.99 -5.78
N LYS A 56 -4.21 -14.08 -5.25
CA LYS A 56 -3.69 -15.35 -4.70
C LYS A 56 -4.31 -15.69 -3.34
N ARG A 57 -4.66 -14.68 -2.55
CA ARG A 57 -5.14 -14.81 -1.16
C ARG A 57 -6.66 -14.74 -1.02
N SER A 58 -7.33 -13.99 -1.90
CA SER A 58 -8.76 -13.72 -1.85
C SER A 58 -9.45 -13.88 -3.20
N ARG A 59 -10.76 -14.18 -3.15
CA ARG A 59 -11.68 -14.18 -4.31
C ARG A 59 -12.50 -12.89 -4.37
N ASP A 60 -12.40 -12.03 -3.36
CA ASP A 60 -13.15 -10.78 -3.28
C ASP A 60 -12.64 -9.77 -4.30
N SER A 61 -13.50 -8.82 -4.66
CA SER A 61 -13.12 -7.79 -5.62
C SER A 61 -12.11 -6.87 -4.95
N VAL A 62 -11.03 -6.55 -5.65
CA VAL A 62 -9.95 -5.72 -5.11
C VAL A 62 -10.39 -4.26 -4.98
N MET A 63 -9.97 -3.63 -3.89
CA MET A 63 -10.12 -2.20 -3.62
C MET A 63 -8.75 -1.52 -3.49
N PRO A 64 -8.65 -0.18 -3.65
CA PRO A 64 -7.38 0.53 -3.51
C PRO A 64 -6.67 0.29 -2.17
N ALA A 65 -7.45 0.19 -1.09
CA ALA A 65 -6.94 -0.06 0.26
C ALA A 65 -6.24 -1.42 0.38
N ASP A 66 -6.73 -2.45 -0.32
CA ASP A 66 -6.12 -3.78 -0.31
C ASP A 66 -4.73 -3.74 -0.96
N LEU A 67 -4.59 -2.98 -2.05
CA LEU A 67 -3.31 -2.82 -2.73
C LEU A 67 -2.30 -2.11 -1.84
N ARG A 68 -2.73 -1.02 -1.19
CA ARG A 68 -1.90 -0.26 -0.25
C ARG A 68 -1.42 -1.14 0.91
N ALA A 69 -2.34 -1.85 1.55
CA ALA A 69 -2.02 -2.73 2.68
C ALA A 69 -0.97 -3.79 2.28
N LEU A 70 -1.10 -4.41 1.11
CA LEU A 70 -0.13 -5.40 0.64
C LEU A 70 1.25 -4.80 0.34
N VAL A 71 1.31 -3.57 -0.20
CA VAL A 71 2.59 -2.89 -0.44
C VAL A 71 3.26 -2.52 0.89
N GLU A 72 2.49 -2.01 1.86
CA GLU A 72 2.98 -1.71 3.20
C GLU A 72 3.49 -2.96 3.94
N GLU A 73 2.82 -4.12 3.77
CA GLU A 73 3.30 -5.42 4.29
C GLU A 73 4.67 -5.83 3.69
N ARG A 74 4.92 -5.45 2.43
CA ARG A 74 6.14 -5.82 1.70
C ARG A 74 7.31 -4.89 2.02
N GLU A 75 7.06 -3.61 2.25
CA GLU A 75 8.12 -2.70 2.65
C GLU A 75 8.61 -3.05 4.06
N PRO A 76 9.90 -3.36 4.25
CA PRO A 76 10.43 -3.56 5.58
C PRO A 76 10.26 -2.25 6.33
N VAL A 77 9.61 -2.31 7.50
CA VAL A 77 9.45 -1.20 8.45
C VAL A 77 10.75 -0.39 8.47
N ARG A 78 10.76 0.78 7.81
CA ARG A 78 11.88 1.71 7.88
C ARG A 78 11.89 2.25 9.31
N ASN A 79 12.67 1.60 10.16
CA ASN A 79 13.14 2.05 11.47
C ASN A 79 12.18 2.98 12.22
N SER A 80 11.29 2.42 13.03
CA SER A 80 10.89 3.13 14.25
C SER A 80 12.08 3.14 15.22
N SER A 81 13.09 3.98 14.94
CA SER A 81 14.19 4.30 15.85
C SER A 81 13.73 5.02 17.12
N TRP A 82 12.42 5.16 17.35
CA TRP A 82 11.88 5.72 18.59
C TRP A 82 12.07 4.80 19.80
N ALA A 83 12.26 3.49 19.60
CA ALA A 83 12.51 2.53 20.68
C ALA A 83 13.99 2.35 21.04
N GLY A 84 14.92 2.89 20.24
CA GLY A 84 16.37 2.68 20.42
C GLY A 84 17.03 3.56 21.49
N ASN A 85 16.48 4.74 21.78
CA ASN A 85 17.19 5.71 22.62
C ASN A 85 16.79 5.70 24.10
N VAL A 86 15.63 5.16 24.49
CA VAL A 86 15.14 5.31 25.87
C VAL A 86 15.86 4.37 26.84
N THR A 87 16.19 3.15 26.38
CA THR A 87 16.89 2.17 27.21
C THR A 87 18.36 2.54 27.39
N GLU A 88 19.04 2.97 26.31
CA GLU A 88 20.44 3.42 26.38
C GLU A 88 20.57 4.70 27.22
N GLN A 89 19.67 5.68 27.06
CA GLN A 89 19.66 6.90 27.87
C GLN A 89 19.36 6.65 29.36
N ARG A 90 18.56 5.62 29.70
CA ARG A 90 18.34 5.22 31.10
C ARG A 90 19.60 4.60 31.71
N LEU A 91 20.26 3.71 31.00
CA LEU A 91 21.48 3.04 31.47
C LEU A 91 22.64 4.03 31.67
N GLU A 92 22.81 5.00 30.77
CA GLU A 92 23.80 6.07 30.94
C GLU A 92 23.51 6.95 32.17
N ARG A 93 22.24 7.27 32.42
CA ARG A 93 21.83 8.09 33.56
C ARG A 93 21.97 7.35 34.89
N GLU A 94 21.75 6.04 34.91
CA GLU A 94 21.97 5.19 36.09
C GLU A 94 23.46 5.00 36.38
N ALA A 95 24.29 4.82 35.34
CA ALA A 95 25.74 4.74 35.48
C ALA A 95 26.37 6.05 36.02
N LEU A 96 25.83 7.21 35.63
CA LEU A 96 26.28 8.53 36.12
C LEU A 96 25.75 8.88 37.52
N GLY A 97 24.66 8.24 37.97
CA GLY A 97 24.06 8.48 39.29
C GLY A 97 24.55 7.56 40.41
N ALA A 98 25.18 6.42 40.09
CA ALA A 98 25.63 5.42 41.06
C ALA A 98 27.03 5.69 41.66
N GLY A 99 27.61 6.87 41.41
CA GLY A 99 28.97 7.25 41.83
C GLY A 99 29.05 8.45 42.78
N SER A 100 28.01 8.77 43.55
CA SER A 100 28.04 9.78 44.63
C SER A 100 27.77 9.17 45.99
#